data_AF-X0VMW9-F1
#
_entry.id   AF-X0VMW9-F1
#
_cell.length_a   1.000
_cell.length_b   1.000
_cell.length_c   1.000
_cell.angle_alpha   90.00
_cell.angle_beta   90.00
_cell.angle_gamma   90.00
#
_symmetry.space_group_name_H-M   'P 1'
#
loop_
_entity.id
_entity.type
_entity.pdbx_description
1 polymer ?
#
loop_
_entity_poly.entity_id
_entity_poly.type
_entity_poly.pdbx_seq_one_letter_code
_entity_poly.pdbx_strand_id
1 'polypeptide(L)' 'SGHQGRVEVPAKELSREEKKKRAQKLHDFYHHSYGEISRELGAAKTTVYRWVNENNEGGTS' A
#
# COMPACT_ATOMS: atom_id res chain seq x y z
N SER A 1 19.74 34.13 16.19
CA SER A 1 18.44 33.46 16.36
C SER A 1 18.00 33.02 14.96
N GLY A 2 18.20 31.79 14.52
CA GLY A 2 17.85 30.53 15.17
C GLY A 2 16.61 30.02 14.44
N HIS A 3 16.80 28.96 13.64
CA HIS A 3 15.84 27.90 13.28
C HIS A 3 16.36 27.22 12.01
N GLN A 4 17.36 26.38 12.23
CA GLN A 4 17.73 25.29 11.36
C GLN A 4 16.54 24.32 11.37
N GLY A 5 15.58 24.55 10.46
CA GLY A 5 14.43 23.68 10.27
C GLY A 5 14.93 22.32 9.81
N ARG A 6 15.03 21.39 10.76
CA ARG A 6 15.17 19.96 10.50
C ARG A 6 14.00 19.58 9.61
N VAL A 7 14.23 19.49 8.31
CA VAL A 7 13.29 18.88 7.38
C VAL A 7 13.15 17.43 7.82
N GLU A 8 12.10 17.16 8.59
CA GLU A 8 11.67 15.81 8.91
C GLU A 8 11.39 15.17 7.56
N VAL A 9 12.30 14.28 7.12
CA VAL A 9 12.14 13.52 5.89
C VAL A 9 10.74 12.92 5.96
N PRO A 10 9.78 13.28 5.08
CA PRO A 10 8.42 12.80 5.21
C PRO A 10 8.50 11.28 5.25
N ALA A 11 7.92 10.68 6.30
CA ALA A 11 7.94 9.24 6.56
C ALA A 11 7.74 8.51 5.23
N LYS A 12 8.86 7.98 4.70
CA LYS A 12 9.07 7.60 3.30
C LYS A 12 7.77 7.10 2.68
N GLU A 13 7.07 7.98 1.95
CA GLU A 13 5.76 7.64 1.41
C GLU A 13 5.97 6.41 0.53
N LEU A 14 5.42 5.27 0.94
CA LEU A 14 5.61 4.02 0.23
C LEU A 14 5.15 4.25 -1.21
N SER A 15 6.06 4.00 -2.16
CA SER A 15 5.70 4.05 -3.58
C SER A 15 4.50 3.13 -3.84
N ARG A 16 3.72 3.44 -4.87
CA ARG A 16 2.56 2.63 -5.27
C ARG A 16 2.90 1.15 -5.40
N GLU A 17 4.08 0.81 -5.93
CA GLU A 17 4.54 -0.56 -6.06
C GLU A 17 4.77 -1.25 -4.71
N GLU A 18 5.36 -0.54 -3.75
CA GLU A 18 5.59 -1.06 -2.39
C GLU A 18 4.26 -1.24 -1.65
N LYS A 19 3.31 -0.29 -1.80
CA LYS A 19 1.94 -0.44 -1.29
C LYS A 19 1.25 -1.65 -1.91
N LYS A 20 1.40 -1.88 -3.22
CA LYS A 20 0.82 -3.06 -3.91
C LYS A 20 1.42 -4.37 -3.39
N LYS A 21 2.74 -4.47 -3.21
CA LYS A 21 3.38 -5.66 -2.62
C LYS A 21 2.94 -5.91 -1.19
N ARG A 22 2.85 -4.84 -0.39
CA ARG A 22 2.40 -4.93 1.01
C ARG A 22 0.93 -5.32 1.11
N ALA A 23 0.06 -4.78 0.26
CA ALA A 23 -1.35 -5.17 0.18
C ALA A 23 -1.51 -6.66 -0.13
N GLN A 24 -0.77 -7.19 -1.10
CA GLN A 24 -0.76 -8.62 -1.40
C GLN A 24 -0.30 -9.44 -0.21
N LYS A 25 0.81 -9.07 0.43
CA LYS A 25 1.33 -9.80 1.60
C LYS A 25 0.31 -9.81 2.75
N LEU A 26 -0.33 -8.67 3.04
CA LEU A 26 -1.36 -8.57 4.08
C LEU A 26 -2.59 -9.42 3.77
N HIS A 27 -3.00 -9.49 2.50
CA HIS A 27 -4.12 -10.31 2.08
C HIS A 27 -3.80 -11.81 2.09
N ASP A 28 -2.65 -12.21 1.55
CA ASP A 28 -2.27 -13.61 1.33
C ASP A 28 -1.76 -14.29 2.61
N PHE A 29 -0.88 -13.62 3.37
CA PHE A 29 -0.27 -14.20 4.58
C PHE A 29 -1.04 -13.92 5.86
N TYR A 30 -1.63 -12.73 5.98
CA TYR A 30 -2.31 -12.31 7.22
C TYR A 30 -3.83 -12.40 7.12
N HIS A 31 -4.37 -12.78 5.96
CA HIS A 31 -5.81 -12.85 5.70
C HIS A 31 -6.57 -11.55 6.07
N HIS A 32 -5.89 -10.41 6.00
CA HIS A 32 -6.51 -9.12 6.30
C HIS A 32 -7.59 -8.80 5.25
N SER A 33 -8.70 -8.25 5.74
CA SER A 33 -9.75 -7.74 4.87
C SER A 33 -9.28 -6.50 4.10
N TYR A 34 -9.83 -6.25 2.91
CA TYR A 34 -9.49 -5.05 2.12
C TYR A 34 -9.64 -3.73 2.89
N GLY A 35 -10.55 -3.68 3.87
CA GLY A 35 -10.73 -2.51 4.74
C GLY A 35 -9.56 -2.28 5.71
N GLU A 36 -8.99 -3.34 6.25
CA GLU A 36 -7.83 -3.27 7.14
C GLU A 36 -6.58 -2.84 6.37
N ILE A 37 -6.39 -3.43 5.20
CA ILE A 37 -5.30 -3.08 4.27
C ILE A 37 -5.42 -1.63 3.80
N SER A 38 -6.65 -1.18 3.51
CA SER A 38 -6.94 0.21 3.14
C SER A 38 -6.52 1.19 4.22
N ARG A 39 -6.83 0.89 5.48
CA ARG A 39 -6.45 1.70 6.64
C ARG A 39 -4.94 1.67 6.90
N GLU A 40 -4.29 0.52 6.75
CA GLU A 40 -2.83 0.40 6.94
C GLU A 40 -2.04 1.16 5.86
N LEU A 41 -2.48 1.09 4.61
CA LEU A 41 -1.73 1.64 3.47
C LEU A 41 -2.18 3.05 3.06
N GLY A 42 -3.23 3.58 3.68
CA GLY A 42 -3.83 4.87 3.33
C GLY A 42 -4.33 4.89 1.89
N ALA A 43 -4.90 3.78 1.42
CA ALA A 43 -5.36 3.61 0.04
C ALA A 43 -6.86 3.31 0.02
N ALA A 44 -7.57 3.69 -1.04
CA ALA A 44 -8.99 3.37 -1.17
C ALA A 44 -9.19 1.84 -1.26
N LYS A 45 -10.28 1.33 -0.67
CA LYS A 45 -10.62 -0.10 -0.69
C LYS A 45 -10.69 -0.68 -2.11
N THR A 46 -11.21 0.10 -3.06
CA THR A 46 -11.26 -0.26 -4.49
C THR A 46 -9.85 -0.36 -5.11
N THR A 47 -8.93 0.51 -4.71
CA THR A 47 -7.53 0.46 -5.13
C THR A 47 -6.83 -0.77 -4.57
N VAL A 48 -7.05 -1.10 -3.30
CA VAL A 48 -6.53 -2.32 -2.67
C VAL A 48 -7.07 -3.57 -3.37
N TYR A 49 -8.38 -3.62 -3.66
CA TYR A 49 -8.98 -4.71 -4.41
C TYR A 49 -8.29 -4.92 -5.76
N ARG A 50 -8.07 -3.84 -6.52
CA ARG A 50 -7.31 -3.91 -7.78
C ARG A 50 -5.89 -4.43 -7.56
N TRP A 51 -5.15 -3.93 -6.56
CA TRP A 51 -3.78 -4.38 -6.29
C TRP A 51 -3.67 -5.87 -5.97
N VAL A 52 -4.63 -6.41 -5.22
CA VAL A 52 -4.68 -7.83 -4.86
C VAL A 52 -5.14 -8.66 -6.05
N ASN A 53 -6.15 -8.20 -6.80
CA ASN A 53 -6.76 -8.96 -7.89
C ASN A 53 -5.98 -8.90 -9.23
N GLU A 54 -5.23 -7.83 -9.49
CA GLU A 54 -4.50 -7.59 -10.74
C GLU A 54 -3.36 -8.60 -10.98
N ASN A 55 -2.94 -9.38 -9.97
CA ASN A 55 -2.03 -10.52 -10.20
C ASN A 55 -2.72 -11.79 -10.71
N ASN A 56 -4.05 -11.89 -10.65
CA ASN A 56 -4.79 -13.01 -11.24
C ASN A 56 -5.14 -12.78 -12.72
N GLU A 57 -5.08 -11.54 -13.23
CA GLU A 57 -5.37 -11.22 -14.63
C GLU A 57 -4.14 -11.29 -15.56
N GLY A 58 -3.05 -11.91 -15.12
CA GLY A 58 -1.93 -12.30 -16.00
C GLY A 58 -2.18 -13.59 -16.81
N GLY A 59 -3.39 -14.16 -16.73
CA GLY A 59 -3.77 -15.45 -17.30
C GLY A 59 -4.60 -15.39 -18.59
N THR A 60 -4.48 -14.35 -19.41
CA THR A 60 -5.03 -14.36 -20.78
C THR A 60 -4.08 -13.73 -21.77
N SER A 61 -3.24 -14.56 -22.38
CA SER A 61 -2.76 -14.42 -23.76
C SER A 61 -2.55 -15.80 -24.34
#